data_AF-A0A8H8M6C3-F1
#
_entry.id   AF-A0A8H8M6C3-F1
#
_cell.length_a   1.000
_cell.length_b   1.000
_cell.length_c   1.000
_cell.angle_alpha   90.00
_cell.angle_beta   90.00
_cell.angle_gamma   90.00
#
_symmetry.space_group_name_H-M   'P 1'
#
loop_
_entity.id
_entity.type
_entity.pdbx_description
1 polymer ?
#
loop_
_entity_poly.entity_id
_entity_poly.type
_entity_poly.pdbx_seq_one_letter_code
_entity_poly.pdbx_strand_id
1 'polypeptide(L)'
;MGVYAYYDTNTDSVVYHVVPSPQLTPSTIHSETESTSSGSTIESEDLPGYFVVHHGRQQPANDNVVKWFPSDNIRRFVMQYLASKSIFGGDYVGPVKQLLAPTGERQRQVLELGTKTGTWIQSMATQFPHVQFRTLDIVPVIPHVPRDNIAFEVYDFTEGILLRDGSQDAVFLNIIIERVKDYRTLLREVHRVLRPGGLIYINDYTPDFWDSSTPKSVAWRTNPRGCQLHSLVQQHVTSLGIDPDTCDKLPQWLAPDSEVWDESQTGFKDVTSVTRMYPGYPHDGFSCMDKVDAKMVPYIRYLTVTSMRDMCGLLKDIGLGNQDAERLVEDTIQELSSHKSCALLKVFHIHAIKI
;
A
#
# COMPACT_ATOMS: atom_id res chain seq x y z
N MET A 1 -25.37 18.07 -3.25
CA MET A 1 -24.68 19.30 -2.84
C MET A 1 -23.79 19.77 -3.98
N GLY A 2 -23.97 21.01 -4.45
CA GLY A 2 -23.00 21.64 -5.34
C GLY A 2 -21.96 22.38 -4.50
N VAL A 3 -20.68 22.12 -4.75
CA VAL A 3 -19.56 22.85 -4.13
C VAL A 3 -18.88 23.67 -5.20
N TYR A 4 -18.77 24.98 -4.98
CA TYR A 4 -18.12 25.90 -5.90
C TYR A 4 -16.91 26.53 -5.23
N ALA A 5 -15.75 26.42 -5.87
CA ALA A 5 -14.53 27.09 -5.42
C ALA A 5 -14.55 28.55 -5.88
N TYR A 6 -14.21 29.48 -4.98
CA TYR A 6 -13.92 30.86 -5.33
C TYR A 6 -12.67 31.34 -4.59
N TYR A 7 -11.97 32.31 -5.19
CA TYR A 7 -10.78 32.90 -4.58
C TYR A 7 -11.21 34.07 -3.68
N ASP A 8 -10.94 33.97 -2.38
CA ASP A 8 -11.20 35.05 -1.44
C ASP A 8 -9.97 35.94 -1.34
N THR A 9 -10.11 37.17 -1.84
CA THR A 9 -9.03 38.16 -1.87
C THR A 9 -8.67 38.69 -0.49
N ASN A 10 -9.52 38.50 0.53
CA ASN A 10 -9.24 38.95 1.90
C ASN A 10 -8.34 37.96 2.65
N THR A 11 -8.45 36.68 2.33
CA THR A 11 -7.65 35.60 2.97
C THR A 11 -6.54 35.07 2.07
N ASP A 12 -6.43 35.61 0.86
CA ASP A 12 -5.50 35.19 -0.21
C ASP A 12 -5.48 33.67 -0.41
N SER A 13 -6.68 33.07 -0.42
CA SER A 13 -6.84 31.62 -0.46
C SER A 13 -8.13 31.20 -1.18
N VAL A 14 -8.15 29.94 -1.63
CA VAL A 14 -9.33 29.34 -2.27
C VAL A 14 -10.29 28.84 -1.19
N VAL A 15 -11.52 29.35 -1.21
CA VAL A 15 -12.60 29.02 -0.28
C VAL A 15 -13.73 28.30 -1.03
N TYR A 16 -14.41 27.37 -0.36
CA TYR A 16 -15.46 26.55 -0.96
C TYR A 16 -16.82 26.96 -0.40
N HIS A 17 -17.72 27.39 -1.27
CA HIS A 17 -19.11 27.69 -0.90
C HIS A 17 -19.98 26.45 -1.12
N VAL A 18 -20.63 25.97 -0.05
CA VAL A 18 -21.55 24.82 -0.09
C VAL A 18 -22.97 25.34 -0.25
N VAL A 19 -23.63 25.00 -1.37
CA VAL A 19 -25.06 25.28 -1.57
C VAL A 19 -25.87 24.06 -1.13
N PRO A 20 -26.76 24.18 -0.12
CA PRO A 20 -27.67 23.09 0.24
C PRO A 20 -28.57 22.73 -0.94
N SER A 21 -28.65 21.43 -1.28
CA SER A 21 -29.59 20.96 -2.29
C SER A 21 -31.03 21.00 -1.75
N PRO A 22 -32.05 21.33 -2.57
CA PRO A 22 -33.44 21.28 -2.14
C PRO A 22 -33.80 19.85 -1.71
N GLN A 23 -34.44 19.72 -0.55
CA GLN A 23 -34.84 18.44 0.04
C GLN A 23 -35.71 17.63 -0.93
N LEU A 24 -35.23 16.44 -1.32
CA LEU A 24 -36.05 15.40 -1.96
C LEU A 24 -36.78 14.64 -0.87
N THR A 25 -38.11 14.60 -0.95
CA THR A 25 -38.98 13.83 -0.05
C THR A 25 -38.74 12.32 -0.18
N PRO A 26 -38.85 11.55 0.91
CA PRO A 26 -38.43 10.15 0.93
C PRO A 26 -39.47 9.24 0.27
N SER A 27 -39.14 8.66 -0.88
CA SER A 27 -39.81 7.45 -1.39
C SER A 27 -38.92 6.24 -1.14
N THR A 28 -39.40 5.37 -0.26
CA THR A 28 -39.04 3.96 0.00
C THR A 28 -37.94 3.36 -0.88
N ILE A 29 -36.72 3.31 -0.33
CA ILE A 29 -35.68 2.34 -0.71
C ILE A 29 -35.66 1.29 0.39
N HIS A 30 -35.90 0.03 0.02
CA HIS A 30 -35.77 -1.09 0.93
C HIS A 30 -34.31 -1.21 1.37
N SER A 31 -34.06 -0.89 2.63
CA SER A 31 -32.78 -1.11 3.29
C SER A 31 -32.68 -2.57 3.75
N GLU A 32 -31.85 -3.36 3.10
CA GLU A 32 -31.19 -4.46 3.80
C GLU A 32 -30.04 -3.85 4.60
N THR A 33 -30.35 -3.44 5.83
CA THR A 33 -29.38 -2.96 6.81
C THR A 33 -28.63 -4.15 7.40
N GLU A 34 -27.44 -4.44 6.88
CA GLU A 34 -26.40 -5.09 7.69
C GLU A 34 -25.62 -4.02 8.46
N SER A 35 -26.22 -3.57 9.56
CA SER A 35 -25.53 -2.80 10.59
C SER A 35 -24.77 -3.75 11.53
N THR A 36 -23.46 -3.84 11.35
CA THR A 36 -22.50 -4.21 12.42
C THR A 36 -21.26 -3.33 12.23
N SER A 37 -21.14 -2.32 13.10
CA SER A 37 -20.07 -1.30 13.20
C SER A 37 -19.49 -0.78 11.87
N SER A 38 -20.23 0.08 11.17
CA SER A 38 -19.60 1.01 10.22
C SER A 38 -18.61 1.87 11.00
N GLY A 39 -17.34 1.93 10.57
CA GLY A 39 -16.45 3.01 10.99
C GLY A 39 -17.16 4.34 10.77
N SER A 40 -17.14 5.20 11.79
CA SER A 40 -17.82 6.50 11.76
C SER A 40 -17.30 7.37 10.61
N THR A 41 -18.13 8.30 10.16
CA THR A 41 -17.62 9.45 9.38
C THR A 41 -16.58 10.15 10.24
N ILE A 42 -15.36 10.30 9.71
CA ILE A 42 -14.28 11.00 10.42
C ILE A 42 -14.65 12.47 10.46
N GLU A 43 -14.82 13.02 11.67
CA GLU A 43 -15.02 14.45 11.82
C GLU A 43 -13.67 15.17 11.78
N SER A 44 -13.65 16.45 11.39
CA SER A 44 -12.40 17.21 11.29
C SER A 44 -11.65 17.30 12.62
N GLU A 45 -12.36 17.17 13.75
CA GLU A 45 -11.79 17.16 15.09
C GLU A 45 -11.10 15.84 15.46
N ASP A 46 -11.42 14.73 14.80
CA ASP A 46 -10.80 13.42 15.02
C ASP A 46 -9.47 13.29 14.26
N LEU A 47 -9.31 14.02 13.15
CA LEU A 47 -8.13 13.94 12.26
C LEU A 47 -6.78 14.07 12.99
N PRO A 48 -6.58 15.02 13.93
CA PRO A 48 -5.31 15.12 14.66
C PRO A 48 -4.97 13.86 15.45
N GLY A 49 -5.96 13.09 15.91
CA GLY A 49 -5.75 11.86 16.70
C GLY A 49 -5.07 10.74 15.92
N TYR A 50 -5.13 10.78 14.58
CA TYR A 50 -4.50 9.77 13.72
C TYR A 50 -3.02 10.02 13.45
N PHE A 51 -2.52 11.22 13.75
CA PHE A 51 -1.18 11.65 13.35
C PHE A 51 -0.35 12.26 14.48
N VAL A 52 0.95 12.05 14.40
CA VAL A 52 1.95 12.72 15.23
C VAL A 52 3.02 13.35 14.34
N VAL A 53 3.55 14.51 14.73
CA VAL A 53 4.71 15.10 14.06
C VAL A 53 5.97 14.51 14.67
N HIS A 54 6.75 13.82 13.85
CA HIS A 54 8.00 13.16 14.24
C HIS A 54 9.11 13.54 13.26
N HIS A 55 10.24 14.04 13.77
CA HIS A 55 11.32 14.61 12.95
C HIS A 55 10.84 15.64 11.91
N GLY A 56 9.84 16.44 12.27
CA GLY A 56 9.25 17.45 11.38
C GLY A 56 8.35 16.90 10.28
N ARG A 57 8.01 15.61 10.32
CA ARG A 57 7.16 14.93 9.32
C ARG A 57 5.96 14.27 9.98
N GLN A 58 4.85 14.16 9.26
CA GLN A 58 3.64 13.53 9.78
C GLN A 58 3.77 12.00 9.77
N GLN A 59 3.50 11.34 10.89
CA GLN A 59 3.54 9.88 11.06
C GLN A 59 2.22 9.38 11.67
N PRO A 60 1.87 8.09 11.55
CA PRO A 60 0.80 7.50 12.33
C PRO A 60 1.03 7.72 13.83
N ALA A 61 -0.01 8.18 14.54
CA ALA A 61 0.04 8.33 16.00
C ALA A 61 0.12 6.98 16.72
N ASN A 62 -0.51 5.95 16.15
CA ASN A 62 -0.54 4.60 16.69
C ASN A 62 0.86 3.93 16.64
N ASP A 63 1.33 3.45 17.79
CA ASP A 63 2.64 2.80 17.95
C ASP A 63 2.67 1.34 17.51
N ASN A 64 1.51 0.70 17.31
CA ASN A 64 1.42 -0.65 16.75
C ASN A 64 1.71 -0.68 15.25
N VAL A 65 1.69 0.48 14.59
CA VAL A 65 1.94 0.65 13.16
C VAL A 65 3.44 0.80 12.89
N VAL A 66 3.92 0.18 11.82
CA VAL A 66 5.28 0.42 11.31
C VAL A 66 5.37 1.84 10.75
N LYS A 67 6.39 2.62 11.15
CA LYS A 67 6.57 4.02 10.74
C LYS A 67 7.74 4.16 9.75
N TRP A 68 7.74 3.36 8.69
CA TRP A 68 8.82 3.33 7.70
C TRP A 68 8.99 4.65 6.95
N PHE A 69 7.87 5.24 6.54
CA PHE A 69 7.85 6.49 5.81
C PHE A 69 6.76 7.42 6.34
N PRO A 70 6.99 8.74 6.31
CA PRO A 70 6.01 9.74 6.70
C PRO A 70 4.77 9.72 5.81
N SER A 71 3.64 10.07 6.39
CA SER A 71 2.31 10.08 5.75
C SER A 71 2.00 11.36 4.97
N ASP A 72 2.78 12.43 5.17
CA ASP A 72 2.59 13.74 4.51
C ASP A 72 3.01 13.76 3.02
N ASN A 73 3.70 12.72 2.54
CA ASN A 73 4.16 12.65 1.16
C ASN A 73 3.19 11.88 0.26
N ILE A 74 2.06 12.52 -0.02
CA ILE A 74 0.96 11.97 -0.83
C ILE A 74 1.45 11.53 -2.22
N ARG A 75 2.41 12.25 -2.82
CA ARG A 75 2.96 11.94 -4.14
C ARG A 75 3.65 10.57 -4.16
N ARG A 76 4.32 10.17 -3.08
CA ARG A 76 4.97 8.85 -2.98
C ARG A 76 3.96 7.72 -3.19
N PHE A 77 2.80 7.79 -2.53
CA PHE A 77 1.76 6.76 -2.64
C PHE A 77 1.19 6.65 -4.07
N VAL A 78 0.91 7.79 -4.70
CA VAL A 78 0.46 7.80 -6.11
C VAL A 78 1.52 7.19 -7.02
N MET A 79 2.79 7.55 -6.83
CA MET A 79 3.88 7.05 -7.66
C MET A 79 4.19 5.57 -7.42
N GLN A 80 4.06 5.06 -6.20
CA GLN A 80 4.17 3.64 -5.90
C GLN A 80 3.12 2.83 -6.68
N TYR A 81 1.86 3.27 -6.66
CA TYR A 81 0.79 2.65 -7.45
C TYR A 81 1.08 2.71 -8.96
N LEU A 82 1.45 3.88 -9.50
CA LEU A 82 1.74 4.04 -10.93
C LEU A 82 2.95 3.19 -11.37
N ALA A 83 4.00 3.13 -10.55
CA ALA A 83 5.15 2.28 -10.80
C ALA A 83 4.72 0.80 -10.87
N SER A 84 4.04 0.30 -9.84
CA SER A 84 3.53 -1.08 -9.81
C SER A 84 2.63 -1.40 -11.00
N LYS A 85 1.68 -0.50 -11.32
CA LYS A 85 0.76 -0.67 -12.45
C LYS A 85 1.51 -0.79 -13.78
N SER A 86 2.48 0.08 -14.03
CA SER A 86 3.28 0.04 -15.26
C SER A 86 4.18 -1.19 -15.33
N ILE A 87 4.74 -1.61 -14.20
CA ILE A 87 5.58 -2.79 -14.04
C ILE A 87 4.81 -4.07 -14.42
N PHE A 88 3.58 -4.23 -13.94
CA PHE A 88 2.76 -5.41 -14.22
C PHE A 88 1.82 -5.27 -15.42
N GLY A 89 1.71 -4.07 -15.99
CA GLY A 89 0.87 -3.78 -17.15
C GLY A 89 -0.62 -3.63 -16.84
N GLY A 90 -1.00 -3.44 -15.58
CA GLY A 90 -2.40 -3.34 -15.15
C GLY A 90 -2.58 -3.17 -13.64
N ASP A 91 -3.82 -2.99 -13.21
CA ASP A 91 -4.18 -2.86 -11.78
C ASP A 91 -4.13 -4.18 -11.00
N TYR A 92 -4.15 -5.29 -11.74
CA TYR A 92 -4.13 -6.64 -11.22
C TYR A 92 -3.60 -7.62 -12.28
N VAL A 93 -3.18 -8.80 -11.83
CA VAL A 93 -2.90 -9.98 -12.67
C VAL A 93 -3.73 -11.19 -12.22
N GLY A 94 -3.70 -12.27 -12.99
CA GLY A 94 -4.33 -13.53 -12.60
C GLY A 94 -5.87 -13.49 -12.68
N PRO A 95 -6.57 -14.21 -11.78
CA PRO A 95 -7.99 -14.56 -11.95
C PRO A 95 -8.98 -13.46 -11.55
N VAL A 96 -8.52 -12.25 -11.20
CA VAL A 96 -9.36 -11.16 -10.67
C VAL A 96 -10.55 -10.85 -11.59
N LYS A 97 -10.33 -10.73 -12.89
CA LYS A 97 -11.41 -10.41 -13.84
C LYS A 97 -12.50 -11.48 -13.88
N GLN A 98 -12.12 -12.75 -13.85
CA GLN A 98 -13.04 -13.87 -13.87
C GLN A 98 -13.80 -13.98 -12.55
N LEU A 99 -13.10 -13.84 -11.42
CA LEU A 99 -13.69 -13.89 -10.08
C LEU A 99 -14.71 -12.77 -9.86
N LEU A 100 -14.37 -11.56 -10.30
CA LEU A 100 -15.22 -10.39 -10.13
C LEU A 100 -16.27 -10.23 -11.23
N ALA A 101 -16.39 -11.18 -12.17
CA ALA A 101 -17.44 -11.11 -13.18
C ALA A 101 -18.85 -11.20 -12.55
N PRO A 102 -19.85 -10.50 -13.11
CA PRO A 102 -21.23 -10.63 -12.64
C PRO A 102 -21.72 -12.08 -12.81
N THR A 103 -22.24 -12.68 -11.74
CA THR A 103 -22.86 -14.01 -11.80
C THR A 103 -24.39 -13.97 -11.74
N GLY A 104 -24.98 -12.82 -11.42
CA GLY A 104 -26.42 -12.65 -11.24
C GLY A 104 -26.96 -13.15 -9.89
N GLU A 105 -26.15 -13.86 -9.10
CA GLU A 105 -26.55 -14.40 -7.80
C GLU A 105 -26.45 -13.38 -6.67
N ARG A 106 -25.35 -12.61 -6.65
CA ARG A 106 -25.07 -11.59 -5.64
C ARG A 106 -24.07 -10.56 -6.13
N GLN A 107 -24.10 -9.38 -5.52
CA GLN A 107 -23.05 -8.39 -5.71
C GLN A 107 -21.75 -8.88 -5.07
N ARG A 108 -20.65 -8.78 -5.80
CA ARG A 108 -19.33 -9.13 -5.29
C ARG A 108 -18.86 -8.06 -4.30
N GLN A 109 -18.26 -8.49 -3.20
CA GLN A 109 -17.73 -7.65 -2.13
C GLN A 109 -16.21 -7.74 -2.16
N VAL A 110 -15.53 -6.60 -2.29
CA VAL A 110 -14.07 -6.53 -2.33
C VAL A 110 -13.56 -5.59 -1.25
N LEU A 111 -12.60 -6.08 -0.47
CA LEU A 111 -11.88 -5.29 0.52
C LEU A 111 -10.50 -4.91 -0.01
N GLU A 112 -10.10 -3.65 0.14
CA GLU A 112 -8.71 -3.21 0.04
C GLU A 112 -8.18 -2.82 1.41
N LEU A 113 -6.97 -3.27 1.73
CA LEU A 113 -6.17 -2.80 2.86
C LEU A 113 -5.07 -1.88 2.34
N GLY A 114 -5.02 -0.66 2.87
CA GLY A 114 -4.06 0.39 2.50
C GLY A 114 -4.62 1.39 1.48
N THR A 115 -5.74 2.04 1.78
CA THR A 115 -6.38 3.03 0.89
C THR A 115 -5.42 4.11 0.38
N LYS A 116 -4.60 4.70 1.28
CA LYS A 116 -3.68 5.81 1.02
C LYS A 116 -4.35 6.98 0.29
N THR A 117 -4.12 7.14 -1.02
CA THR A 117 -4.72 8.19 -1.85
C THR A 117 -6.00 7.74 -2.57
N GLY A 118 -6.35 6.46 -2.44
CA GLY A 118 -7.48 5.83 -3.12
C GLY A 118 -7.27 5.65 -4.63
N THR A 119 -6.05 5.84 -5.15
CA THR A 119 -5.84 5.81 -6.60
C THR A 119 -6.13 4.43 -7.21
N TRP A 120 -5.73 3.34 -6.53
CA TRP A 120 -6.01 1.98 -6.98
C TRP A 120 -7.50 1.65 -6.92
N ILE A 121 -8.16 1.90 -5.77
CA ILE A 121 -9.58 1.57 -5.59
C ILE A 121 -10.48 2.31 -6.57
N GLN A 122 -10.17 3.57 -6.87
CA GLN A 122 -10.88 4.36 -7.86
C GLN A 122 -10.76 3.77 -9.27
N SER A 123 -9.59 3.23 -9.61
CA SER A 123 -9.38 2.54 -10.88
C SER A 123 -10.15 1.22 -10.95
N MET A 124 -10.13 0.43 -9.89
CA MET A 124 -10.88 -0.83 -9.79
C MET A 124 -12.39 -0.64 -9.82
N ALA A 125 -12.91 0.33 -9.06
CA ALA A 125 -14.32 0.69 -9.04
C ALA A 125 -14.86 1.17 -10.39
N THR A 126 -13.99 1.76 -11.21
CA THR A 126 -14.32 2.15 -12.59
C THR A 126 -14.36 0.93 -13.52
N GLN A 127 -13.45 -0.03 -13.35
CA GLN A 127 -13.39 -1.24 -14.16
C GLN A 127 -14.49 -2.26 -13.82
N PHE A 128 -14.93 -2.27 -12.56
CA PHE A 128 -15.93 -3.19 -12.04
C PHE A 128 -17.08 -2.43 -11.37
N PRO A 129 -17.91 -1.71 -12.13
CA PRO A 129 -18.99 -0.88 -11.56
C PRO A 129 -20.08 -1.69 -10.83
N HIS A 130 -20.16 -3.00 -11.08
CA HIS A 130 -21.08 -3.93 -10.43
C HIS A 130 -20.54 -4.56 -9.14
N VAL A 131 -19.30 -4.27 -8.76
CA VAL A 131 -18.67 -4.75 -7.52
C VAL A 131 -18.82 -3.68 -6.44
N GLN A 132 -19.16 -4.10 -5.22
CA GLN A 132 -19.11 -3.23 -4.05
C GLN A 132 -17.71 -3.29 -3.44
N PHE A 133 -17.05 -2.14 -3.40
CA PHE A 133 -15.74 -2.00 -2.80
C PHE A 133 -15.84 -1.43 -1.38
N ARG A 134 -14.96 -1.89 -0.52
CA ARG A 134 -14.62 -1.28 0.77
C ARG A 134 -13.11 -1.13 0.82
N THR A 135 -12.62 -0.02 1.35
CA THR A 135 -11.19 0.22 1.49
C THR A 135 -10.89 0.78 2.88
N LEU A 136 -9.83 0.26 3.49
CA LEU A 136 -9.43 0.56 4.86
C LEU A 136 -8.02 1.13 4.88
N ASP A 137 -7.81 2.19 5.65
CA ASP A 137 -6.46 2.66 6.02
C ASP A 137 -6.37 2.87 7.54
N ILE A 138 -5.16 2.84 8.07
CA ILE A 138 -4.92 3.12 9.50
C ILE A 138 -4.95 4.63 9.76
N VAL A 139 -4.67 5.44 8.72
CA VAL A 139 -4.69 6.90 8.82
C VAL A 139 -5.39 7.54 7.62
N PRO A 140 -6.14 8.64 7.81
CA PRO A 140 -6.81 9.34 6.73
C PRO A 140 -5.82 10.27 6.00
N VAL A 141 -5.12 9.76 4.98
CA VAL A 141 -4.07 10.51 4.26
C VAL A 141 -4.63 11.71 3.50
N ILE A 142 -5.74 11.52 2.78
CA ILE A 142 -6.48 12.59 2.08
C ILE A 142 -7.98 12.35 2.14
N PRO A 143 -8.81 13.39 1.96
CA PRO A 143 -10.22 13.19 1.62
C PRO A 143 -10.36 12.46 0.28
N HIS A 144 -11.25 11.47 0.22
CA HIS A 144 -11.50 10.71 -1.00
C HIS A 144 -12.76 11.19 -1.72
N VAL A 145 -12.73 11.08 -3.06
CA VAL A 145 -13.90 11.37 -3.89
C VAL A 145 -14.95 10.26 -3.69
N PRO A 146 -16.16 10.58 -3.21
CA PRO A 146 -17.21 9.58 -2.99
C PRO A 146 -17.64 8.90 -4.30
N ARG A 147 -17.97 7.61 -4.22
CA ARG A 147 -18.59 6.83 -5.31
C ARG A 147 -19.56 5.83 -4.71
N ASP A 148 -20.67 5.60 -5.43
CA ASP A 148 -21.76 4.74 -4.97
C ASP A 148 -21.29 3.31 -4.67
N ASN A 149 -20.27 2.83 -5.36
CA ASN A 149 -19.73 1.48 -5.20
C ASN A 149 -18.43 1.43 -4.38
N ILE A 150 -18.11 2.45 -3.57
CA ILE A 150 -16.94 2.45 -2.67
C ILE A 150 -17.33 2.95 -1.28
N ALA A 151 -17.03 2.16 -0.25
CA ALA A 151 -17.02 2.59 1.15
C ALA A 151 -15.57 2.81 1.61
N PHE A 152 -15.28 4.01 2.16
CA PHE A 152 -13.99 4.35 2.75
C PHE A 152 -14.11 4.29 4.26
N GLU A 153 -13.23 3.55 4.94
CA GLU A 153 -13.21 3.46 6.41
C GLU A 153 -11.77 3.62 6.92
N VAL A 154 -11.63 4.11 8.15
CA VAL A 154 -10.31 4.30 8.78
C VAL A 154 -10.32 3.73 10.19
N TYR A 155 -9.52 2.69 10.38
CA TYR A 155 -9.22 2.07 11.67
C TYR A 155 -7.99 1.16 11.52
N ASP A 156 -7.44 0.75 12.67
CA ASP A 156 -6.30 -0.15 12.68
C ASP A 156 -6.72 -1.58 12.33
N PHE A 157 -6.60 -1.94 11.05
CA PHE A 157 -6.86 -3.29 10.57
C PHE A 157 -5.82 -4.32 11.06
N THR A 158 -4.71 -3.89 11.68
CA THR A 158 -3.71 -4.82 12.26
C THR A 158 -4.17 -5.41 13.58
N GLU A 159 -5.14 -4.78 14.24
CA GLU A 159 -5.80 -5.26 15.46
C GLU A 159 -7.06 -6.09 15.16
N GLY A 160 -7.44 -6.19 13.89
CA GLY A 160 -8.60 -6.97 13.44
C GLY A 160 -9.42 -6.26 12.37
N ILE A 161 -10.05 -7.05 11.49
CA ILE A 161 -10.91 -6.52 10.42
C ILE A 161 -12.36 -6.59 10.90
N LEU A 162 -13.02 -5.43 11.00
CA LEU A 162 -14.39 -5.31 11.54
C LEU A 162 -15.47 -5.74 10.52
N LEU A 163 -15.24 -6.88 9.86
CA LEU A 163 -16.14 -7.51 8.90
C LEU A 163 -16.48 -8.92 9.36
N ARG A 164 -17.65 -9.39 8.94
CA ARG A 164 -18.11 -10.74 9.24
C ARG A 164 -17.26 -11.79 8.53
N ASP A 165 -17.17 -12.96 9.15
CA ASP A 165 -16.53 -14.14 8.58
C ASP A 165 -17.17 -14.48 7.24
N GLY A 166 -16.32 -14.83 6.26
CA GLY A 166 -16.78 -15.20 4.93
C GLY A 166 -17.67 -14.15 4.29
N SER A 167 -17.39 -12.85 4.45
CA SER A 167 -18.18 -11.76 3.84
C SER A 167 -17.62 -11.29 2.49
N GLN A 168 -16.31 -11.43 2.26
CA GLN A 168 -15.60 -10.87 1.11
C GLN A 168 -15.33 -11.91 0.02
N ASP A 169 -15.44 -11.51 -1.24
CA ASP A 169 -15.02 -12.30 -2.40
C ASP A 169 -13.54 -12.19 -2.69
N ALA A 170 -12.98 -11.00 -2.48
CA ALA A 170 -11.57 -10.75 -2.62
C ALA A 170 -11.07 -9.75 -1.58
N VAL A 171 -9.83 -9.93 -1.15
CA VAL A 171 -9.13 -9.00 -0.28
C VAL A 171 -7.79 -8.65 -0.93
N PHE A 172 -7.56 -7.35 -1.14
CA PHE A 172 -6.35 -6.79 -1.74
C PHE A 172 -5.49 -6.12 -0.68
N LEU A 173 -4.23 -6.51 -0.60
CA LEU A 173 -3.21 -5.90 0.25
C LEU A 173 -2.29 -5.09 -0.68
N ASN A 174 -2.39 -3.76 -0.64
CA ASN A 174 -1.65 -2.89 -1.56
C ASN A 174 -0.59 -2.07 -0.82
N ILE A 175 0.66 -2.53 -0.88
CA ILE A 175 1.84 -1.83 -0.36
C ILE A 175 1.66 -1.50 1.13
N ILE A 176 1.38 -2.54 1.91
CA ILE A 176 1.11 -2.43 3.35
C ILE A 176 2.27 -2.94 4.20
N ILE A 177 3.35 -3.45 3.60
CA ILE A 177 4.56 -3.89 4.31
C ILE A 177 5.14 -2.79 5.19
N GLU A 178 4.93 -1.54 4.79
CA GLU A 178 5.38 -0.34 5.47
C GLU A 178 4.57 0.00 6.74
N ARG A 179 3.49 -0.75 7.01
CA ARG A 179 2.52 -0.45 8.09
C ARG A 179 2.23 -1.65 9.00
N VAL A 180 2.48 -2.87 8.56
CA VAL A 180 2.09 -4.10 9.26
C VAL A 180 3.30 -4.76 9.92
N LYS A 181 3.23 -5.02 11.23
CA LYS A 181 4.28 -5.74 11.98
C LYS A 181 4.14 -7.26 11.86
N ASP A 182 2.92 -7.77 12.04
CA ASP A 182 2.62 -9.20 12.06
C ASP A 182 1.71 -9.58 10.88
N TYR A 183 2.33 -9.93 9.76
CA TYR A 183 1.62 -10.44 8.59
C TYR A 183 0.91 -11.76 8.86
N ARG A 184 1.41 -12.62 9.75
CA ARG A 184 0.78 -13.93 10.00
C ARG A 184 -0.60 -13.74 10.62
N THR A 185 -0.71 -12.84 11.61
CA THR A 185 -2.00 -12.47 12.20
C THR A 185 -2.93 -11.80 11.18
N LEU A 186 -2.41 -10.88 10.37
CA LEU A 186 -3.20 -10.27 9.30
C LEU A 186 -3.71 -11.29 8.28
N LEU A 187 -2.89 -12.27 7.89
CA LEU A 187 -3.29 -13.33 6.96
C LEU A 187 -4.43 -14.19 7.52
N ARG A 188 -4.43 -14.47 8.82
CA ARG A 188 -5.54 -15.18 9.50
C ARG A 188 -6.83 -14.38 9.50
N GLU A 189 -6.75 -13.06 9.69
CA GLU A 189 -7.90 -12.16 9.59
C GLU A 189 -8.44 -12.05 8.17
N VAL A 190 -7.54 -11.92 7.18
CA VAL A 190 -7.91 -11.92 5.75
C VAL A 190 -8.58 -13.26 5.38
N HIS A 191 -8.01 -14.37 5.82
CA HIS A 191 -8.61 -15.68 5.63
C HIS A 191 -9.99 -15.75 6.28
N ARG A 192 -10.18 -15.26 7.51
CA ARG A 192 -11.47 -15.25 8.22
C ARG A 192 -12.55 -14.51 7.41
N VAL A 193 -12.27 -13.29 6.94
CA VAL A 193 -13.27 -12.47 6.22
C VAL A 193 -13.53 -12.95 4.79
N LEU A 194 -12.62 -13.71 4.18
CA LEU A 194 -12.80 -14.28 2.85
C LEU A 194 -13.80 -15.43 2.85
N ARG A 195 -14.67 -15.47 1.83
CA ARG A 195 -15.53 -16.62 1.52
C ARG A 195 -14.67 -17.82 1.07
N PRO A 196 -15.12 -19.07 1.28
CA PRO A 196 -14.53 -20.22 0.59
C PRO A 196 -14.51 -19.97 -0.93
N GLY A 197 -13.37 -20.21 -1.57
CA GLY A 197 -13.15 -19.85 -2.97
C GLY A 197 -12.86 -18.36 -3.24
N GLY A 198 -12.78 -17.53 -2.20
CA GLY A 198 -12.40 -16.12 -2.30
C GLY A 198 -10.91 -15.91 -2.55
N LEU A 199 -10.55 -14.76 -3.08
CA LEU A 199 -9.19 -14.42 -3.50
C LEU A 199 -8.47 -13.54 -2.48
N ILE A 200 -7.27 -13.93 -2.08
CA ILE A 200 -6.31 -12.97 -1.56
C ILE A 200 -5.41 -12.50 -2.70
N TYR A 201 -5.17 -11.19 -2.76
CA TYR A 201 -4.23 -10.58 -3.69
C TYR A 201 -3.30 -9.65 -2.92
N ILE A 202 -1.99 -9.81 -3.12
CA ILE A 202 -0.98 -9.02 -2.45
C ILE A 202 -0.10 -8.38 -3.51
N ASN A 203 -0.05 -7.05 -3.50
CA ASN A 203 0.89 -6.24 -4.25
C ASN A 203 1.82 -5.55 -3.28
N ASP A 204 3.06 -6.04 -3.17
CA ASP A 204 4.02 -5.49 -2.23
C ASP A 204 5.45 -5.54 -2.79
N TYR A 205 6.42 -5.05 -2.02
CA TYR A 205 7.81 -4.97 -2.46
C TYR A 205 8.81 -5.29 -1.35
N THR A 206 10.03 -5.67 -1.73
CA THR A 206 11.15 -5.77 -0.78
C THR A 206 11.95 -4.47 -0.86
N PRO A 207 12.22 -3.80 0.28
CA PRO A 207 12.99 -2.57 0.33
C PRO A 207 14.50 -2.88 0.21
N ASP A 208 14.98 -3.55 -0.83
CA ASP A 208 16.42 -3.88 -0.96
C ASP A 208 16.97 -3.53 -2.34
N PHE A 209 18.29 -3.32 -2.40
CA PHE A 209 19.03 -3.10 -3.63
C PHE A 209 19.72 -4.37 -4.11
N TRP A 210 19.18 -4.96 -5.16
CA TRP A 210 19.73 -6.18 -5.76
C TRP A 210 20.68 -5.86 -6.90
N ASP A 211 21.76 -6.65 -7.01
CA ASP A 211 22.75 -6.48 -8.06
C ASP A 211 22.13 -6.74 -9.44
N SER A 212 22.36 -5.81 -10.38
CA SER A 212 21.74 -5.88 -11.71
C SER A 212 22.35 -6.94 -12.64
N SER A 213 23.60 -7.34 -12.38
CA SER A 213 24.29 -8.41 -13.10
C SER A 213 23.98 -9.79 -12.51
N THR A 214 23.75 -9.84 -11.19
CA THR A 214 23.45 -11.06 -10.44
C THR A 214 22.31 -10.79 -9.44
N PRO A 215 21.03 -10.86 -9.86
CA PRO A 215 19.86 -10.45 -9.07
C PRO A 215 19.52 -11.41 -7.90
N LYS A 216 20.51 -12.14 -7.40
CA LYS A 216 20.47 -13.02 -6.24
C LYS A 216 21.30 -12.49 -5.08
N SER A 217 22.00 -11.36 -5.24
CA SER A 217 22.84 -10.77 -4.21
C SER A 217 22.58 -9.28 -4.06
N VAL A 218 22.79 -8.76 -2.86
CA VAL A 218 22.70 -7.34 -2.54
C VAL A 218 23.85 -6.59 -3.21
N ALA A 219 23.57 -5.42 -3.76
CA ALA A 219 24.46 -4.68 -4.66
C ALA A 219 25.59 -3.91 -3.94
N TRP A 220 26.22 -4.48 -2.91
CA TRP A 220 27.23 -3.81 -2.07
C TRP A 220 28.43 -3.24 -2.83
N ARG A 221 28.82 -3.87 -3.95
CA ARG A 221 29.97 -3.44 -4.75
C ARG A 221 29.68 -2.17 -5.55
N THR A 222 28.44 -2.02 -6.01
CA THR A 222 28.01 -0.93 -6.90
C THR A 222 27.20 0.14 -6.17
N ASN A 223 26.58 -0.22 -5.04
CA ASN A 223 25.74 0.65 -4.22
C ASN A 223 26.03 0.51 -2.71
N PRO A 224 27.28 0.65 -2.24
CA PRO A 224 27.62 0.47 -0.82
C PRO A 224 26.86 1.39 0.14
N ARG A 225 26.54 2.64 -0.25
CA ARG A 225 25.78 3.57 0.61
C ARG A 225 24.32 3.17 0.70
N GLY A 226 23.70 2.85 -0.43
CA GLY A 226 22.34 2.32 -0.45
C GLY A 226 22.21 1.06 0.38
N CYS A 227 23.13 0.10 0.22
CA CYS A 227 23.11 -1.14 0.99
C CYS A 227 23.36 -0.90 2.50
N GLN A 228 24.20 0.08 2.87
CA GLN A 228 24.39 0.49 4.25
C GLN A 228 23.09 1.04 4.85
N LEU A 229 22.41 1.95 4.14
CA LEU A 229 21.13 2.52 4.56
C LEU A 229 20.10 1.41 4.77
N HIS A 230 19.92 0.52 3.79
CA HIS A 230 18.96 -0.58 3.90
C HIS A 230 19.30 -1.56 5.03
N SER A 231 20.57 -1.86 5.26
CA SER A 231 20.98 -2.74 6.36
C SER A 231 20.62 -2.16 7.73
N LEU A 232 20.76 -0.84 7.91
CA LEU A 232 20.33 -0.17 9.15
C LEU A 232 18.81 -0.26 9.33
N VAL A 233 18.06 -0.02 8.26
CA VAL A 233 16.59 -0.13 8.28
C VAL A 233 16.16 -1.58 8.56
N GLN A 234 16.82 -2.57 7.95
CA GLN A 234 16.56 -4.00 8.18
C GLN A 234 16.82 -4.41 9.63
N GLN A 235 17.96 -4.02 10.19
CA GLN A 235 18.29 -4.28 11.59
C GLN A 235 17.23 -3.69 12.53
N HIS A 236 16.77 -2.47 12.23
CA HIS A 236 15.72 -1.82 13.00
C HIS A 236 14.39 -2.56 12.92
N VAL A 237 13.90 -2.91 11.72
CA VAL A 237 12.64 -3.66 11.62
C VAL A 237 12.72 -5.02 12.26
N THR A 238 13.86 -5.72 12.15
CA THR A 238 14.08 -6.98 12.86
C THR A 238 14.05 -6.78 14.38
N SER A 239 14.59 -5.67 14.89
CA SER A 239 14.50 -5.34 16.32
C SER A 239 13.07 -5.08 16.80
N LEU A 240 12.16 -4.71 15.89
CA LEU A 240 10.72 -4.58 16.15
C LEU A 240 9.96 -5.92 16.00
N GLY A 241 10.66 -7.03 15.76
CA GLY A 241 10.07 -8.35 15.56
C GLY A 241 9.52 -8.58 14.15
N ILE A 242 9.81 -7.69 13.20
CA ILE A 242 9.32 -7.78 11.83
C ILE A 242 10.31 -8.61 10.99
N ASP A 243 9.78 -9.58 10.25
CA ASP A 243 10.58 -10.41 9.36
C ASP A 243 10.93 -9.63 8.08
N PRO A 244 12.21 -9.31 7.81
CA PRO A 244 12.61 -8.52 6.64
C PRO A 244 12.34 -9.26 5.32
N ASP A 245 12.20 -10.58 5.36
CA ASP A 245 11.93 -11.43 4.19
C ASP A 245 10.43 -11.74 4.02
N THR A 246 9.55 -10.98 4.69
CA THR A 246 8.09 -11.21 4.68
C THR A 246 7.56 -11.45 3.26
N CYS A 247 7.86 -10.56 2.31
CA CYS A 247 7.35 -10.68 0.93
C CYS A 247 7.80 -11.97 0.22
N ASP A 248 9.01 -12.45 0.52
CA ASP A 248 9.55 -13.69 -0.01
C ASP A 248 8.93 -14.94 0.62
N LYS A 249 8.54 -14.86 1.89
CA LYS A 249 7.90 -15.94 2.64
C LYS A 249 6.39 -16.04 2.42
N LEU A 250 5.74 -14.96 1.98
CA LEU A 250 4.28 -14.92 1.77
C LEU A 250 3.72 -16.13 0.99
N PRO A 251 4.30 -16.60 -0.14
CA PRO A 251 3.76 -17.76 -0.84
C PRO A 251 3.76 -19.04 0.01
N GLN A 252 4.78 -19.22 0.86
CA GLN A 252 4.88 -20.35 1.78
C GLN A 252 3.94 -20.20 2.98
N TRP A 253 3.74 -18.97 3.44
CA TRP A 253 2.76 -18.65 4.49
C TRP A 253 1.31 -18.86 4.04
N LEU A 254 1.03 -18.64 2.75
CA LEU A 254 -0.30 -18.87 2.18
C LEU A 254 -0.65 -20.34 2.00
N ALA A 255 0.35 -21.22 1.86
CA ALA A 255 0.14 -22.63 1.57
C ALA A 255 -0.60 -23.37 2.72
N PRO A 256 -1.38 -24.43 2.43
CA PRO A 256 -2.23 -25.09 3.42
C PRO A 256 -1.47 -25.77 4.56
N ASP A 257 -0.24 -26.20 4.29
CA ASP A 257 0.67 -26.88 5.22
C ASP A 257 1.54 -25.90 6.03
N SER A 258 1.28 -24.60 5.92
CA SER A 258 2.05 -23.57 6.62
C SER A 258 1.78 -23.52 8.13
N GLU A 259 2.82 -23.17 8.88
CA GLU A 259 2.77 -22.89 10.32
C GLU A 259 1.86 -21.71 10.72
N VAL A 260 1.43 -20.90 9.75
CA VAL A 260 0.53 -19.77 9.98
C VAL A 260 -0.88 -20.22 10.35
N TRP A 261 -1.28 -21.40 9.88
CA TRP A 261 -2.65 -21.89 10.01
C TRP A 261 -2.83 -22.79 11.24
N ASP A 262 -4.02 -22.73 11.83
CA ASP A 262 -4.43 -23.59 12.94
C ASP A 262 -5.48 -24.62 12.50
N GLU A 263 -5.97 -25.46 13.42
CA GLU A 263 -6.96 -26.50 13.10
C GLU A 263 -8.28 -25.97 12.48
N SER A 264 -8.58 -24.67 12.64
CA SER A 264 -9.80 -24.03 12.13
C SER A 264 -9.64 -23.38 10.76
N GLN A 265 -8.41 -23.18 10.28
CA GLN A 265 -8.11 -22.51 9.02
C GLN A 265 -7.20 -23.39 8.16
N THR A 266 -7.53 -23.59 6.88
CA THR A 266 -6.79 -24.50 5.99
C THR A 266 -5.89 -23.76 5.00
N GLY A 267 -5.76 -22.45 5.13
CA GLY A 267 -4.94 -21.62 4.25
C GLY A 267 -5.51 -21.49 2.83
N PHE A 268 -4.61 -21.44 1.84
CA PHE A 268 -4.95 -21.13 0.46
C PHE A 268 -4.37 -22.16 -0.52
N LYS A 269 -5.14 -22.45 -1.58
CA LYS A 269 -4.70 -23.20 -2.77
C LYS A 269 -4.36 -22.27 -3.92
N ASP A 270 -3.79 -22.84 -4.98
CA ASP A 270 -3.45 -22.13 -6.22
C ASP A 270 -2.55 -20.89 -5.99
N VAL A 271 -1.66 -20.99 -4.99
CA VAL A 271 -0.74 -19.91 -4.63
C VAL A 271 0.20 -19.64 -5.80
N THR A 272 0.07 -18.45 -6.38
CA THR A 272 0.89 -17.97 -7.48
C THR A 272 1.64 -16.71 -7.03
N SER A 273 2.94 -16.68 -7.27
CA SER A 273 3.78 -15.51 -7.01
C SER A 273 4.51 -15.11 -8.28
N VAL A 274 4.25 -13.89 -8.73
CA VAL A 274 4.98 -13.26 -9.84
C VAL A 274 5.83 -12.16 -9.25
N THR A 275 7.14 -12.41 -9.24
CA THR A 275 8.13 -11.40 -8.88
C THR A 275 8.65 -10.72 -10.14
N ARG A 276 8.73 -9.39 -10.11
CA ARG A 276 9.43 -8.64 -11.14
C ARG A 276 10.44 -7.69 -10.52
N MET A 277 11.56 -7.52 -11.22
CA MET A 277 12.70 -6.72 -10.77
C MET A 277 12.88 -5.51 -11.70
N TYR A 278 12.94 -4.31 -11.12
CA TYR A 278 13.07 -3.06 -11.88
C TYR A 278 14.19 -2.19 -11.32
N PRO A 279 14.92 -1.44 -12.14
CA PRO A 279 15.94 -0.53 -11.65
C PRO A 279 15.32 0.55 -10.76
N GLY A 280 15.77 0.67 -9.52
CA GLY A 280 15.35 1.75 -8.62
C GLY A 280 15.84 3.12 -9.11
N TYR A 281 16.95 3.16 -9.84
CA TYR A 281 17.46 4.37 -10.45
C TYR A 281 18.03 4.03 -11.84
N PRO A 282 17.23 4.14 -12.91
CA PRO A 282 17.66 3.80 -14.26
C PRO A 282 18.68 4.79 -14.82
N HIS A 283 19.74 4.29 -15.46
CA HIS A 283 20.63 5.07 -16.33
C HIS A 283 20.72 4.44 -17.71
N ASP A 284 20.94 5.29 -18.70
CA ASP A 284 21.14 4.87 -20.08
C ASP A 284 22.31 3.88 -20.17
N GLY A 285 22.10 2.76 -20.88
CA GLY A 285 23.14 1.76 -21.14
C GLY A 285 23.19 0.57 -20.16
N PHE A 286 22.36 0.53 -19.12
CA PHE A 286 22.22 -0.68 -18.30
C PHE A 286 21.26 -1.70 -18.92
N SER A 287 21.60 -2.99 -18.82
CA SER A 287 20.77 -4.11 -19.33
C SER A 287 19.38 -4.20 -18.68
N CYS A 288 19.17 -3.56 -17.53
CA CYS A 288 17.87 -3.49 -16.88
C CYS A 288 16.95 -2.41 -17.46
N MET A 289 17.44 -1.52 -18.33
CA MET A 289 16.64 -0.46 -18.96
C MET A 289 15.52 -1.01 -19.83
N ASP A 290 15.80 -2.07 -20.60
CA ASP A 290 14.79 -2.71 -21.47
C ASP A 290 13.61 -3.30 -20.69
N LYS A 291 13.73 -3.41 -19.37
CA LYS A 291 12.66 -3.89 -18.49
C LYS A 291 11.68 -2.79 -18.10
N VAL A 292 11.99 -1.51 -18.33
CA VAL A 292 11.20 -0.35 -17.89
C VAL A 292 10.73 0.42 -19.12
N ASP A 293 9.45 0.81 -19.16
CA ASP A 293 9.00 1.81 -20.14
C ASP A 293 9.77 3.12 -19.91
N ALA A 294 10.43 3.64 -20.95
CA ALA A 294 11.19 4.90 -20.89
C ALA A 294 10.39 6.06 -20.27
N LYS A 295 9.06 6.07 -20.41
CA LYS A 295 8.18 7.08 -19.79
C LYS A 295 8.11 6.95 -18.26
N MET A 296 8.38 5.78 -17.70
CA MET A 296 8.37 5.50 -16.27
C MET A 296 9.69 5.82 -15.56
N VAL A 297 10.79 5.95 -16.31
CA VAL A 297 12.11 6.31 -15.79
C VAL A 297 12.09 7.54 -14.85
N PRO A 298 11.54 8.71 -15.22
CA PRO A 298 11.51 9.86 -14.32
C PRO A 298 10.67 9.63 -13.07
N TYR A 299 9.60 8.82 -13.15
CA TYR A 299 8.75 8.49 -12.01
C TYR A 299 9.46 7.59 -11.01
N ILE A 300 10.10 6.52 -11.50
CA ILE A 300 10.85 5.59 -10.66
C ILE A 300 12.02 6.31 -10.00
N ARG A 301 12.71 7.19 -10.74
CA ARG A 301 13.77 8.05 -10.18
C ARG A 301 13.24 8.93 -9.05
N TYR A 302 12.13 9.63 -9.25
CA TYR A 302 11.54 10.47 -8.21
C TYR A 302 11.15 9.63 -6.99
N LEU A 303 10.46 8.51 -7.22
CA LEU A 303 10.00 7.62 -6.16
C LEU A 303 11.17 7.16 -5.30
N THR A 304 12.25 6.65 -5.91
CA THR A 304 13.43 6.18 -5.18
C THR A 304 14.10 7.29 -4.39
N VAL A 305 14.39 8.44 -5.00
CA VAL A 305 15.02 9.58 -4.29
C VAL A 305 14.17 10.04 -3.12
N THR A 306 12.86 10.12 -3.34
CA THR A 306 11.91 10.56 -2.34
C THR A 306 11.82 9.58 -1.17
N SER A 307 11.74 8.28 -1.47
CA SER A 307 11.76 7.22 -0.45
C SER A 307 13.05 7.24 0.38
N MET A 308 14.22 7.48 -0.25
CA MET A 308 15.49 7.61 0.50
C MET A 308 15.45 8.77 1.49
N ARG A 309 14.97 9.95 1.06
CA ARG A 309 14.82 11.12 1.95
C ARG A 309 13.82 10.89 3.07
N ASP A 310 12.73 10.20 2.75
CA ASP A 310 11.66 9.88 3.68
C ASP A 310 12.09 8.89 4.78
N MET A 311 13.19 8.14 4.58
CA MET A 311 13.81 7.29 5.62
C MET A 311 14.72 8.06 6.59
N CYS A 312 14.98 9.36 6.38
CA CYS A 312 15.88 10.13 7.23
C CYS A 312 15.43 10.17 8.71
N GLY A 313 14.12 10.29 8.96
CA GLY A 313 13.57 10.23 10.33
C GLY A 313 13.82 8.87 10.98
N LEU A 314 13.60 7.79 10.24
CA LEU A 314 13.85 6.43 10.72
C LEU A 314 15.33 6.20 11.08
N LEU A 315 16.26 6.72 10.27
CA LEU A 315 17.69 6.65 10.58
C LEU A 315 18.04 7.37 11.89
N LYS A 316 17.37 8.51 12.18
CA LYS A 316 17.52 9.23 13.46
C LYS A 316 16.98 8.39 14.63
N ASP A 317 15.88 7.65 14.43
CA ASP A 317 15.32 6.73 15.44
C ASP A 317 16.22 5.54 15.75
N ILE A 318 17.01 5.11 14.77
CA ILE A 318 18.04 4.07 14.92
C ILE A 318 19.25 4.58 15.72
N GLY A 319 19.33 5.89 15.98
CA GLY A 319 20.38 6.53 16.77
C GLY A 319 21.49 7.17 15.93
N LEU A 320 21.33 7.31 14.61
CA LEU A 320 22.25 8.12 13.82
C LEU A 320 22.07 9.60 14.19
N GLY A 321 23.18 10.31 14.37
CA GLY A 321 23.15 11.76 14.54
C GLY A 321 22.51 12.44 13.34
N ASN A 322 21.85 13.58 13.56
CA ASN A 322 21.09 14.28 12.51
C ASN A 322 21.89 14.49 11.21
N GLN A 323 23.13 14.96 11.34
CA GLN A 323 24.02 15.22 10.20
C GLN A 323 24.45 13.92 9.50
N ASP A 324 24.67 12.83 10.24
CA ASP A 324 25.06 11.55 9.68
C ASP A 324 23.91 10.87 8.93
N ALA A 325 22.69 10.97 9.46
CA ALA A 325 21.48 10.48 8.80
C ALA A 325 21.23 11.21 7.46
N GLU A 326 21.30 12.55 7.48
CA GLU A 326 21.15 13.38 6.28
C GLU A 326 22.26 13.11 5.26
N ARG A 327 23.50 12.98 5.72
CA ARG A 327 24.64 12.64 4.87
C ARG A 327 24.49 11.26 4.23
N LEU A 328 24.09 10.23 4.98
CA LEU A 328 23.92 8.89 4.43
C LEU A 328 22.82 8.84 3.35
N VAL A 329 21.74 9.59 3.56
CA VAL A 329 20.66 9.73 2.57
C VAL A 329 21.17 10.40 1.29
N GLU A 330 21.83 11.56 1.40
CA GLU A 330 22.30 12.28 0.21
C GLU A 330 23.46 11.56 -0.49
N ASP A 331 24.37 10.91 0.26
CA ASP A 331 25.42 10.05 -0.30
C ASP A 331 24.81 8.87 -1.08
N THR A 332 23.72 8.25 -0.57
CA THR A 332 22.97 7.21 -1.28
C THR A 332 22.32 7.75 -2.56
N ILE A 333 21.71 8.93 -2.52
CA ILE A 333 21.10 9.56 -3.70
C ILE A 333 22.15 9.89 -4.76
N GLN A 334 23.31 10.42 -4.33
CA GLN A 334 24.43 10.71 -5.22
C GLN A 334 24.99 9.42 -5.85
N GLU A 335 25.15 8.36 -5.05
CA GLU A 335 25.57 7.04 -5.52
C GLU A 335 24.61 6.52 -6.60
N LEU A 336 23.31 6.49 -6.32
CA LEU A 336 22.30 6.05 -7.29
C LEU A 336 22.25 6.93 -8.54
N SER A 337 22.68 8.18 -8.47
CA SER A 337 22.78 9.08 -9.63
C SER A 337 23.98 8.80 -10.56
N SER A 338 24.89 7.90 -10.17
CA SER A 338 26.06 7.51 -10.95
C SER A 338 25.72 6.45 -12.00
N HIS A 339 26.21 6.63 -13.24
CA HIS A 339 26.17 5.61 -14.31
C HIS A 339 27.00 4.35 -14.00
N LYS A 340 27.66 4.27 -12.84
CA LYS A 340 28.39 3.09 -12.36
C LYS A 340 27.60 2.29 -11.31
N SER A 341 26.48 2.84 -10.85
CA SER A 341 25.64 2.28 -9.81
C SER A 341 24.34 1.82 -10.45
N CYS A 342 23.99 0.56 -10.18
CA CYS A 342 22.76 -0.03 -10.70
C CYS A 342 22.22 -0.99 -9.65
N ALA A 343 20.98 -0.75 -9.23
CA ALA A 343 20.28 -1.59 -8.28
C ALA A 343 18.89 -1.91 -8.79
N LEU A 344 18.46 -3.14 -8.57
CA LEU A 344 17.10 -3.59 -8.84
C LEU A 344 16.29 -3.59 -7.54
N LEU A 345 15.04 -3.14 -7.64
CA LEU A 345 14.00 -3.26 -6.64
C LEU A 345 13.09 -4.44 -7.02
N LYS A 346 12.61 -5.15 -6.01
CA LYS A 346 11.80 -6.36 -6.17
C LYS A 346 10.34 -6.07 -5.80
N VAL A 347 9.44 -6.30 -6.74
CA VAL A 347 7.99 -6.12 -6.55
C VAL A 347 7.29 -7.46 -6.78
N PHE A 348 6.30 -7.76 -5.94
CA PHE A 348 5.60 -9.03 -5.88
C PHE A 348 4.12 -8.82 -6.13
N HIS A 349 3.57 -9.57 -7.09
CA HIS A 349 2.13 -9.83 -7.16
C HIS A 349 1.92 -11.29 -6.77
N ILE A 350 1.26 -11.50 -5.63
CA ILE A 350 0.94 -12.82 -5.10
C ILE A 350 -0.58 -12.95 -5.07
N HIS A 351 -1.10 -14.07 -5.52
CA HIS A 351 -2.52 -14.37 -5.37
C HIS A 351 -2.76 -15.82 -5.04
N ALA A 352 -3.81 -16.09 -4.27
CA ALA A 352 -4.20 -17.43 -3.87
C ALA A 352 -5.70 -17.50 -3.59
N ILE A 353 -6.27 -18.70 -3.62
CA ILE A 353 -7.70 -18.95 -3.42
C ILE A 353 -7.92 -19.64 -2.07
N LYS A 354 -8.79 -19.08 -1.24
CA LYS A 354 -9.17 -19.68 0.04
C LYS A 354 -9.80 -21.05 -0.21
N ILE A 355 -9.38 -22.06 0.57
CA ILE A 355 -9.87 -23.44 0.45
C ILE A 355 -11.34 -23.56 0.84
#